data_AF-A0A413SVG9-F1
#
_entry.id   AF-A0A413SVG9-F1
#
_cell.length_a   1.000
_cell.length_b   1.000
_cell.length_c   1.000
_cell.angle_alpha   90.00
_cell.angle_beta   90.00
_cell.angle_gamma   90.00
#
_symmetry.space_group_name_H-M   'P 1'
#
loop_
_entity.id
_entity.type
_entity.pdbx_description
1 polymer ?
#
loop_
_entity_poly.entity_id
_entity_poly.type
_entity_poly.pdbx_seq_one_letter_code
_entity_poly.pdbx_strand_id
1 'polypeptide(L)'
;MSNNNSRTLFFGVDYGIARKKGDEWIALNTSTVFNSLGIGVEKGRNYDFKAWMYNLVNDNKPGTYKIYKRIGFDGSRKEWYMSAEFRIE
;
A
#
# COMPACT_ATOMS: atom_id res chain seq x y z
N MET A 1 1.47 -8.72 -5.26
CA MET A 1 1.83 -9.17 -3.89
C MET A 1 1.88 -10.70 -3.89
N SER A 2 2.85 -11.30 -3.21
CA SER A 2 2.92 -12.76 -3.00
C SER A 2 2.91 -13.07 -1.49
N ASN A 3 2.03 -13.96 -1.04
CA ASN A 3 2.02 -14.40 0.36
C ASN A 3 2.82 -15.69 0.54
N ASN A 4 4.06 -15.57 1.00
CA ASN A 4 4.90 -16.71 1.36
C ASN A 4 4.85 -17.04 2.87
N ASN A 5 3.99 -16.37 3.64
CA ASN A 5 3.79 -16.67 5.05
C ASN A 5 2.93 -17.92 5.24
N SER A 6 3.05 -18.59 6.40
CA SER A 6 2.16 -19.70 6.76
C SER A 6 0.73 -19.26 7.08
N ARG A 7 0.54 -17.97 7.38
CA ARG A 7 -0.73 -17.33 7.74
C ARG A 7 -1.39 -16.64 6.57
N THR A 8 -2.73 -16.59 6.59
CA THR A 8 -3.48 -15.80 5.61
C THR A 8 -3.23 -14.32 5.86
N LEU A 9 -2.91 -13.59 4.79
CA LEU A 9 -2.63 -12.17 4.86
C LEU A 9 -3.91 -11.40 4.46
N PHE A 10 -4.30 -10.40 5.25
CA PHE A 10 -5.54 -9.63 5.06
C PHE A 10 -5.27 -8.13 4.91
N PHE A 11 -6.01 -7.47 4.02
CA PHE A 11 -5.93 -6.02 3.80
C PHE A 11 -7.21 -5.48 3.12
N GLY A 12 -7.46 -4.18 3.22
CA GLY A 12 -8.57 -3.53 2.51
C GLY A 12 -8.23 -3.19 1.05
N VAL A 13 -9.01 -2.35 0.38
CA VAL A 13 -8.63 -1.77 -0.92
C VAL A 13 -7.80 -0.48 -0.79
N ASP A 14 -7.73 0.07 0.42
CA ASP A 14 -7.04 1.32 0.77
C ASP A 14 -5.52 1.21 0.61
N TYR A 15 -4.86 2.29 0.20
CA TYR A 15 -3.40 2.35 0.17
C TYR A 15 -2.94 3.79 0.43
N GLY A 16 -1.72 3.92 0.94
CA GLY A 16 -1.03 5.19 1.08
C GLY A 16 0.06 5.33 0.02
N ILE A 17 0.33 6.59 -0.35
CA ILE A 17 1.50 6.95 -1.15
C ILE A 17 2.25 8.05 -0.40
N ALA A 18 3.58 7.97 -0.39
CA ALA A 18 4.43 9.05 0.10
C ALA A 18 5.53 9.38 -0.91
N ARG A 19 5.91 10.66 -0.98
CA ARG A 19 7.06 11.14 -1.76
C ARG A 19 8.24 11.41 -0.84
N LYS A 20 9.44 10.98 -1.23
CA LYS A 20 10.67 11.30 -0.50
C LYS A 20 11.07 12.76 -0.73
N LYS A 21 11.34 13.50 0.34
CA LYS A 21 11.85 14.88 0.32
C LYS A 21 13.03 14.98 1.30
N GLY A 22 14.26 14.97 0.77
CA GLY A 22 15.45 14.76 1.61
C GLY A 22 15.40 13.39 2.27
N ASP A 23 15.46 13.36 3.61
CA ASP A 23 15.33 12.14 4.40
C ASP A 23 13.90 11.86 4.89
N GLU A 24 12.96 12.76 4.61
CA GLU A 24 11.57 12.65 5.04
C GLU A 24 10.67 12.04 3.97
N TRP A 25 9.59 11.39 4.42
CA TRP A 25 8.50 10.90 3.58
C TRP A 25 7.26 11.76 3.78
N ILE A 26 6.83 12.45 2.71
CA ILE A 26 5.64 13.29 2.72
C ILE A 26 4.46 12.48 2.19
N ALA A 27 3.46 12.24 3.02
CA ALA A 27 2.23 11.56 2.61
C ALA A 27 1.48 12.38 1.55
N LEU A 28 0.92 11.68 0.55
CA LEU A 28 0.14 12.26 -0.53
C LEU A 28 -1.34 11.90 -0.35
N ASN A 29 -2.21 12.70 -0.97
CA ASN A 29 -3.64 12.43 -1.02
C ASN A 29 -3.90 11.16 -1.84
N THR A 30 -4.56 10.18 -1.24
CA THR A 30 -5.10 8.99 -1.92
C THR A 30 -6.62 8.99 -1.81
N SER A 31 -7.30 8.09 -2.54
CA SER A 31 -8.76 7.96 -2.41
C SER A 31 -9.15 7.58 -0.99
N THR A 32 -10.08 8.35 -0.44
CA THR A 32 -10.72 8.15 0.87
C THR A 32 -11.86 7.14 0.86
N VAL A 33 -12.12 6.46 -0.28
CA VAL A 33 -13.19 5.47 -0.35
C VAL A 33 -12.74 4.18 0.32
N PHE A 34 -12.97 4.11 1.64
CA PHE A 34 -12.87 2.91 2.44
C PHE A 34 -14.02 1.96 2.09
N ASN A 35 -13.98 1.34 0.91
CA ASN A 35 -14.82 0.17 0.70
C ASN A 35 -14.35 -0.88 1.70
N SER A 36 -15.22 -1.30 2.62
CA SER A 36 -14.99 -2.32 3.65
C SER A 36 -14.81 -3.73 3.08
N LEU A 37 -14.24 -3.84 1.88
CA LEU A 37 -13.89 -5.08 1.23
C LEU A 37 -12.55 -5.55 1.80
N GLY A 38 -12.62 -6.55 2.66
CA GLY A 38 -11.45 -7.31 3.10
C GLY A 38 -11.01 -8.29 2.03
N ILE A 39 -9.73 -8.21 1.64
CA ILE A 39 -9.08 -9.15 0.74
C ILE A 39 -8.20 -10.07 1.59
N GLY A 40 -8.41 -11.38 1.48
CA GLY A 40 -7.57 -12.41 2.07
C GLY A 40 -6.73 -13.11 1.02
N VAL A 41 -5.44 -13.29 1.28
CA VAL A 41 -4.50 -14.00 0.40
C VAL A 41 -3.91 -15.17 1.17
N GLU A 42 -4.27 -16.39 0.79
CA GLU A 42 -3.75 -17.62 1.37
C GLU A 42 -2.26 -17.84 1.06
N LYS A 43 -1.60 -18.73 1.81
CA LYS A 43 -0.22 -19.13 1.56
C LYS A 43 -0.01 -19.58 0.11
N GLY A 44 1.06 -19.11 -0.51
CA GLY A 44 1.46 -19.46 -1.87
C GLY A 44 0.62 -18.80 -2.96
N ARG A 45 -0.33 -17.93 -2.60
CA ARG A 45 -1.15 -17.17 -3.55
C ARG A 45 -0.58 -15.79 -3.80
N ASN A 46 -0.90 -15.28 -4.99
CA ASN A 46 -0.56 -13.95 -5.43
C ASN A 46 -1.83 -13.10 -5.56
N TYR A 47 -1.67 -11.80 -5.35
CA TYR A 47 -2.73 -10.82 -5.56
C TYR A 47 -2.17 -9.58 -6.24
N ASP A 48 -2.81 -9.17 -7.34
CA ASP A 48 -2.45 -7.96 -8.06
C ASP A 48 -3.22 -6.76 -7.51
N PHE A 49 -2.48 -5.75 -7.05
CA PHE A 49 -3.06 -4.51 -6.58
C PHE A 49 -2.69 -3.38 -7.56
N LYS A 50 -3.61 -2.44 -7.75
CA LYS A 50 -3.38 -1.23 -8.54
C LYS A 50 -3.49 -0.02 -7.62
N ALA A 51 -2.54 0.89 -7.74
CA ALA A 51 -2.55 2.17 -7.05
C ALA A 51 -2.56 3.29 -8.08
N TRP A 52 -3.43 4.27 -7.87
CA TRP A 52 -3.56 5.46 -8.68
C TRP A 52 -2.88 6.64 -8.00
N MET A 53 -2.14 7.42 -8.79
CA MET A 53 -1.57 8.69 -8.39
C MET A 53 -2.49 9.82 -8.84
N TYR A 54 -3.05 10.55 -7.88
CA TYR A 54 -4.06 11.57 -8.15
C TYR A 54 -3.41 12.93 -8.46
N ASN A 55 -3.10 13.18 -9.73
CA ASN A 55 -2.47 14.43 -10.19
C ASN A 55 -3.30 15.69 -9.91
N LEU A 56 -4.63 15.57 -9.83
CA LEU A 56 -5.51 16.72 -9.58
C LEU A 56 -5.32 17.32 -8.18
N VAL A 57 -4.98 16.47 -7.20
CA VAL A 57 -4.88 16.85 -5.77
C VAL A 57 -3.48 16.66 -5.20
N ASN A 58 -2.54 16.15 -6.00
CA ASN A 58 -1.14 16.03 -5.66
C ASN A 58 -0.28 16.62 -6.76
N ASP A 59 0.63 17.50 -6.36
CA ASP A 59 1.72 18.02 -7.21
C ASP A 59 2.80 16.93 -7.38
N ASN A 60 2.46 15.90 -8.19
CA ASN A 60 3.31 14.76 -8.49
C ASN A 60 4.48 15.21 -9.38
N LYS A 61 5.70 15.06 -8.88
CA LYS A 61 6.95 15.48 -9.54
C LYS A 61 7.88 14.29 -9.76
N PRO A 62 8.88 14.39 -10.66
CA PRO A 62 9.97 13.44 -10.69
C PRO A 62 10.59 13.24 -9.31
N GLY A 63 10.91 11.99 -8.95
CA GLY A 63 11.44 11.66 -7.63
C GLY A 63 11.11 10.25 -7.16
N THR A 64 11.51 9.95 -5.92
CA THR A 64 11.27 8.65 -5.28
C THR A 64 9.98 8.67 -4.48
N TYR A 65 9.17 7.64 -4.66
CA TYR A 65 7.89 7.43 -4.01
C TYR A 65 7.86 6.07 -3.34
N LYS A 66 6.93 5.92 -2.39
CA LYS A 66 6.62 4.66 -1.72
C LYS A 66 5.12 4.47 -1.70
N ILE A 67 4.64 3.36 -2.22
CA ILE A 67 3.29 2.86 -1.90
C ILE A 67 3.42 2.03 -0.63
N TYR A 68 2.52 2.24 0.32
CA TYR A 68 2.42 1.43 1.53
C TYR A 68 0.98 1.03 1.80
N LYS A 69 0.82 -0.13 2.43
CA LYS A 69 -0.49 -0.70 2.72
C LYS A 69 -0.45 -1.37 4.10
N ARG A 70 -1.48 -1.08 4.90
CA ARG A 70 -1.72 -1.83 6.13
C ARG A 70 -2.12 -3.26 5.78
N ILE A 71 -1.48 -4.21 6.41
CA ILE A 71 -1.75 -5.65 6.30
C ILE A 71 -1.94 -6.23 7.70
N GLY A 72 -2.71 -7.31 7.78
CA GLY A 72 -2.87 -8.14 8.95
C GLY A 72 -2.63 -9.61 8.61
N PHE A 73 -2.56 -10.42 9.66
CA PHE A 73 -2.51 -11.88 9.54
C PHE A 73 -3.68 -12.46 10.34
N ASP A 74 -4.25 -13.58 9.89
CA ASP A 74 -5.21 -14.33 10.70
C ASP A 74 -4.69 -14.56 12.13
N GLY A 75 -5.61 -14.44 13.10
CA GLY A 75 -5.30 -14.61 14.52
C GLY A 75 -4.39 -13.54 15.13
N SER A 76 -4.06 -12.46 14.42
CA SER A 76 -3.24 -11.35 14.94
C SER A 76 -4.03 -10.04 15.03
N ARG A 77 -3.95 -9.37 16.18
CA ARG A 77 -4.42 -7.98 16.36
C ARG A 77 -3.35 -6.93 16.07
N LYS A 78 -2.10 -7.35 15.83
CA LYS A 78 -1.00 -6.44 15.51
C LYS A 78 -1.17 -5.90 14.09
N GLU A 79 -0.98 -4.59 13.94
CA GLU A 79 -0.92 -3.95 12.63
C GLU A 79 0.48 -4.06 12.02
N TRP A 80 0.53 -4.36 10.73
CA TRP A 80 1.74 -4.44 9.94
C TRP A 80 1.58 -3.59 8.68
N TYR A 81 2.70 -3.22 8.07
CA TYR A 81 2.72 -2.48 6.82
C TYR A 81 3.65 -3.18 5.84
N MET A 82 3.19 -3.31 4.59
CA MET A 82 4.07 -3.58 3.46
C MET A 82 4.30 -2.31 2.66
N SER A 83 5.43 -2.23 1.97
CA SER A 83 5.69 -1.12 1.06
C SER A 83 6.57 -1.51 -0.12
N ALA A 84 6.42 -0.78 -1.22
CA ALA A 84 7.32 -0.83 -2.36
C ALA A 84 7.72 0.59 -2.75
N GLU A 85 9.00 0.80 -3.01
CA GLU A 85 9.55 2.07 -3.50
C GLU A 85 9.66 2.05 -5.01
N PHE A 86 9.40 3.19 -5.65
CA PHE A 86 9.51 3.37 -7.09
C PHE A 86 9.93 4.80 -7.41
N ARG A 87 10.40 5.03 -8.64
CA ARG A 87 10.82 6.35 -9.12
C ARG A 87 9.95 6.77 -10.30
N ILE A 88 9.63 8.05 -10.34
CA ILE A 88 9.02 8.71 -11.51
C ILE A 88 10.10 9.63 -12.10
N GLU A 89 10.23 9.61 -13.42
CA GLU A 89 11.20 10.40 -14.21
C GLU A 89 10.55 11.63 -14.85
#